data_AF-A0A2U2BZG8-F1
#
_entry.id   AF-A0A2U2BZG8-F1
#
_cell.length_a   1.000
_cell.length_b   1.000
_cell.length_c   1.000
_cell.angle_alpha   90.00
_cell.angle_beta   90.00
_cell.angle_gamma   90.00
#
_symmetry.space_group_name_H-M   'P 1'
#
loop_
_entity.id
_entity.type
_entity.pdbx_description
1 polymer ?
#
loop_
_entity_poly.entity_id
_entity_poly.type
_entity_poly.pdbx_seq_one_letter_code
_entity_poly.pdbx_strand_id
1 'polypeptide(L)'
;MKKELNKKLIFNIFFLPTLIFANENYSNEYFQKALDSYNNRAFQDSYLVFKEYLKKDKLDSNFTFILARSAYEIGKFEEAETLYKNLLKETPNNSRIKLELAQTYFQQKKYEEAEVLYKEVLEDKTLPMYVKKNIELTLDSLKKRAQKNFIKTTLSVGYGYDSNVNNNSRDDYVFLGNLPLEIEDKKSDQVAEYLLSLNHTYKLKDDLTIDNKFISYTQDYNHQSDNDLSLVIFGTGLSYYKDKLKISLAFDVNLVWLDDKTYLNNYVLTSSLQMQLNSDLIYKSNLKVIKKDFKQSDYEFRDSTYYEFKNSLVSISENFGINTLSFSLGTDNKDRSKAWNVDYNFASLKYENLYPLTPSTILSSSIEFYKDRYKIKENFLYDNKKKDNRFTFDLGVLKSINKNLSLGATFRYIDNKSNQNIYQYDKHIIRTNLYYSF
;
A
#
# COMPACT_ATOMS: atom_id res chain seq x y z
N MET A 1 39.27 -70.41 -7.47
CA MET A 1 39.33 -69.59 -8.71
C MET A 1 39.04 -70.52 -9.90
N LYS A 2 38.18 -70.13 -10.86
CA LYS A 2 37.44 -70.94 -11.89
C LYS A 2 36.22 -71.68 -11.35
N LYS A 3 35.08 -71.84 -12.03
CA LYS A 3 34.39 -71.24 -13.21
C LYS A 3 32.95 -71.82 -13.15
N GLU A 4 31.89 -71.06 -13.42
CA GLU A 4 30.93 -71.23 -14.56
C GLU A 4 30.37 -72.66 -14.80
N LEU A 5 29.11 -72.97 -15.14
CA LEU A 5 27.87 -72.25 -15.47
C LEU A 5 26.81 -73.34 -15.80
N ASN A 6 25.51 -73.10 -15.54
CA ASN A 6 24.32 -73.63 -16.25
C ASN A 6 23.97 -75.15 -16.13
N LYS A 7 22.71 -75.61 -16.04
CA LYS A 7 21.44 -75.22 -16.70
C LYS A 7 20.24 -76.00 -16.08
N LYS A 8 19.08 -75.33 -15.87
CA LYS A 8 17.69 -75.65 -16.36
C LYS A 8 17.11 -77.09 -16.13
N LEU A 9 15.83 -77.39 -15.80
CA LEU A 9 14.51 -76.71 -15.92
C LEU A 9 13.39 -77.63 -15.32
N ILE A 10 12.21 -77.06 -14.99
CA ILE A 10 10.80 -77.57 -15.07
C ILE A 10 10.15 -78.37 -13.90
N PHE A 11 9.13 -77.71 -13.27
CA PHE A 11 7.70 -78.06 -12.96
C PHE A 11 7.31 -79.53 -12.63
N ASN A 12 6.34 -79.88 -11.74
CA ASN A 12 5.01 -79.29 -11.48
C ASN A 12 4.34 -79.93 -10.22
N ILE A 13 3.70 -79.10 -9.40
CA ILE A 13 2.38 -79.21 -8.70
C ILE A 13 1.87 -80.58 -8.17
N PHE A 14 1.45 -80.60 -6.88
CA PHE A 14 0.09 -81.00 -6.42
C PHE A 14 -0.12 -80.71 -4.92
N PHE A 15 -0.98 -79.73 -4.59
CA PHE A 15 -1.86 -79.75 -3.42
C PHE A 15 -2.97 -78.69 -3.61
N LEU A 16 -4.19 -79.17 -3.85
CA LEU A 16 -5.49 -78.52 -3.60
C LEU A 16 -6.14 -79.31 -2.45
N PRO A 17 -7.24 -78.87 -1.80
CA PRO A 17 -7.78 -77.52 -1.62
C PRO A 17 -8.13 -77.25 -0.14
N THR A 18 -8.26 -75.99 0.26
CA THR A 18 -9.33 -75.59 1.18
C THR A 18 -9.97 -74.31 0.67
N LEU A 19 -11.18 -74.50 0.13
CA LEU A 19 -12.16 -73.44 0.00
C LEU A 19 -12.40 -72.81 1.37
N ILE A 20 -12.08 -71.53 1.51
CA ILE A 20 -12.72 -70.67 2.49
C ILE A 20 -13.48 -69.63 1.69
N PHE A 21 -14.80 -69.71 1.78
CA PHE A 21 -15.71 -68.64 1.43
C PHE A 21 -15.38 -67.42 2.30
N ALA A 22 -14.57 -66.49 1.77
CA ALA A 22 -14.30 -65.21 2.39
C ALA A 22 -14.35 -64.14 1.30
N ASN A 23 -15.55 -63.82 0.81
CA ASN A 23 -15.68 -62.68 -0.11
C ASN A 23 -16.93 -61.80 0.08
N GLU A 24 -17.78 -62.07 1.07
CA GLU A 24 -18.88 -61.15 1.42
C GLU A 24 -18.62 -60.38 2.73
N ASN A 25 -17.89 -60.94 3.71
CA ASN A 25 -17.59 -60.25 4.98
C ASN A 25 -16.39 -59.28 4.93
N TYR A 26 -15.43 -59.49 4.01
CA TYR A 26 -14.25 -58.63 3.91
C TYR A 26 -14.61 -57.21 3.43
N SER A 27 -15.64 -57.09 2.59
CA SER A 27 -16.19 -55.79 2.14
C SER A 27 -16.73 -54.96 3.30
N ASN A 28 -17.51 -55.58 4.19
CA ASN A 28 -18.16 -54.90 5.32
C ASN A 28 -17.19 -54.54 6.46
N GLU A 29 -16.17 -55.35 6.73
CA GLU A 29 -15.22 -55.08 7.83
C GLU A 29 -14.36 -53.84 7.57
N TYR A 30 -13.84 -53.69 6.35
CA TYR A 30 -13.08 -52.49 5.97
C TYR A 30 -13.95 -51.25 5.89
N PHE A 31 -15.21 -51.42 5.53
CA PHE A 31 -16.19 -50.35 5.47
C PHE A 31 -16.55 -49.81 6.86
N GLN A 32 -16.78 -50.70 7.82
CA GLN A 32 -16.94 -50.31 9.23
C GLN A 32 -15.67 -49.68 9.79
N LYS A 33 -14.50 -50.22 9.45
CA LYS A 33 -13.22 -49.64 9.84
C LYS A 33 -13.03 -48.21 9.31
N ALA A 34 -13.46 -47.92 8.08
CA ALA A 34 -13.38 -46.56 7.52
C ALA A 34 -14.31 -45.57 8.24
N LEU A 35 -15.48 -46.04 8.67
CA LEU A 35 -16.44 -45.29 9.47
C LEU A 35 -15.91 -45.04 10.89
N ASP A 36 -15.34 -46.07 11.52
CA ASP A 36 -14.68 -45.96 12.82
C ASP A 36 -13.49 -45.00 12.77
N SER A 37 -12.67 -45.08 11.72
CA SER A 37 -11.59 -44.12 11.47
C SER A 37 -12.13 -42.69 11.36
N TYR A 38 -13.23 -42.46 10.65
CA TYR A 38 -13.87 -41.14 10.57
C TYR A 38 -14.34 -40.65 11.94
N ASN A 39 -15.06 -41.50 12.69
CA ASN A 39 -15.58 -41.18 14.01
C ASN A 39 -14.47 -40.88 15.02
N ASN A 40 -13.33 -41.57 14.90
CA ASN A 40 -12.12 -41.36 15.70
C ASN A 40 -11.23 -40.22 15.17
N ARG A 41 -11.69 -39.44 14.17
CA ARG A 41 -10.94 -38.36 13.52
C ARG A 41 -9.63 -38.79 12.84
N ALA A 42 -9.46 -40.07 12.58
CA ALA A 42 -8.42 -40.61 11.70
C ALA A 42 -8.83 -40.41 10.23
N PHE A 43 -8.94 -39.14 9.81
CA PHE A 43 -9.48 -38.76 8.49
C PHE A 43 -8.64 -39.27 7.32
N GLN A 44 -7.32 -39.37 7.49
CA GLN A 44 -6.42 -39.94 6.49
C GLN A 44 -6.76 -41.42 6.21
N ASP A 45 -6.94 -42.21 7.27
CA ASP A 45 -7.25 -43.64 7.14
C ASP A 45 -8.65 -43.84 6.55
N SER A 46 -9.63 -43.08 7.05
CA SER A 46 -10.99 -43.09 6.52
C SER A 46 -11.02 -42.77 5.03
N TYR A 47 -10.32 -41.70 4.62
CA TYR A 47 -10.21 -41.28 3.24
C TYR A 47 -9.60 -42.38 2.36
N LEU A 48 -8.49 -43.00 2.78
CA LEU A 48 -7.81 -44.03 1.98
C LEU A 48 -8.72 -45.24 1.75
N VAL A 49 -9.40 -45.71 2.80
CA VAL A 49 -10.27 -46.89 2.69
C VAL A 49 -11.49 -46.61 1.82
N PHE A 50 -12.20 -45.50 2.03
CA PHE A 50 -13.36 -45.15 1.20
C PHE A 50 -12.96 -44.87 -0.26
N LYS A 51 -11.77 -44.30 -0.50
CA LYS A 51 -11.26 -44.07 -1.86
C LYS A 51 -10.94 -45.36 -2.60
N GLU A 52 -10.38 -46.37 -1.93
CA GLU A 52 -10.19 -47.69 -2.53
C GLU A 52 -11.51 -48.40 -2.80
N TYR A 53 -12.51 -48.22 -1.92
CA TYR A 53 -13.84 -48.78 -2.13
C TYR A 53 -14.53 -48.18 -3.35
N LEU A 54 -14.45 -46.85 -3.52
CA LEU A 54 -15.04 -46.14 -4.66
C LEU A 54 -14.51 -46.62 -6.03
N LYS A 55 -13.31 -47.24 -6.09
CA LYS A 55 -12.79 -47.84 -7.32
C LYS A 55 -13.48 -49.14 -7.70
N LYS A 56 -14.07 -49.84 -6.72
CA LYS A 56 -14.67 -51.17 -6.89
C LYS A 56 -16.19 -51.08 -7.03
N ASP A 57 -16.83 -50.16 -6.30
CA ASP A 57 -18.27 -50.01 -6.29
C ASP A 57 -18.70 -48.55 -6.04
N LYS A 58 -19.96 -48.22 -6.33
CA LYS A 58 -20.54 -46.89 -6.09
C LYS A 58 -20.80 -46.71 -4.59
N LEU A 59 -20.26 -45.65 -4.00
CA LEU A 59 -20.63 -45.23 -2.65
C LEU A 59 -22.03 -44.60 -2.64
N ASP A 60 -22.82 -44.88 -1.60
CA ASP A 60 -24.06 -44.13 -1.37
C ASP A 60 -23.76 -42.67 -0.94
N SER A 61 -24.81 -41.85 -0.82
CA SER A 61 -24.66 -40.43 -0.52
C SER A 61 -24.08 -40.17 0.89
N ASN A 62 -24.31 -41.04 1.88
CA ASN A 62 -23.78 -40.88 3.23
C ASN A 62 -22.28 -41.16 3.27
N PHE A 63 -21.82 -42.23 2.63
CA PHE A 63 -20.40 -42.57 2.59
C PHE A 63 -19.61 -41.65 1.66
N THR A 64 -20.23 -41.18 0.58
CA THR A 64 -19.66 -40.12 -0.26
C THR A 64 -19.48 -38.83 0.54
N PHE A 65 -20.43 -38.49 1.43
CA PHE A 65 -20.29 -37.34 2.34
C PHE A 65 -19.11 -37.52 3.30
N ILE A 66 -18.96 -38.71 3.90
CA ILE A 66 -17.84 -39.02 4.79
C ILE A 66 -16.50 -38.93 4.05
N LEU A 67 -16.41 -39.48 2.84
CA LEU A 67 -15.22 -39.36 2.00
C LEU A 67 -14.88 -37.90 1.69
N ALA A 68 -15.90 -37.10 1.35
CA ALA A 68 -15.73 -35.67 1.08
C ALA A 68 -15.24 -34.90 2.31
N ARG A 69 -15.81 -35.18 3.49
CA ARG A 69 -15.39 -34.55 4.74
C ARG A 69 -13.98 -34.99 5.14
N SER A 70 -13.65 -36.27 5.03
CA SER A 70 -12.29 -36.76 5.27
C SER A 70 -11.29 -36.11 4.32
N ALA A 71 -11.63 -35.94 3.03
CA ALA A 71 -10.80 -35.22 2.06
C ALA A 71 -10.58 -33.74 2.46
N TYR A 72 -11.63 -33.05 2.92
CA TYR A 72 -11.54 -31.68 3.42
C TYR A 72 -10.59 -31.57 4.63
N GLU A 73 -10.74 -32.45 5.62
CA GLU A 73 -9.95 -32.40 6.87
C GLU A 73 -8.45 -32.64 6.64
N ILE A 74 -8.09 -33.41 5.61
CA ILE A 74 -6.69 -33.64 5.21
C ILE A 74 -6.16 -32.63 4.18
N GLY A 75 -6.92 -31.57 3.89
CA GLY A 75 -6.51 -30.49 3.00
C GLY A 75 -6.63 -30.76 1.49
N LYS A 76 -7.32 -31.84 1.09
CA LYS A 76 -7.60 -32.16 -0.33
C LYS A 76 -8.87 -31.47 -0.80
N PHE A 77 -8.84 -30.15 -0.82
CA PHE A 77 -10.03 -29.33 -1.04
C PHE A 77 -10.64 -29.50 -2.44
N GLU A 78 -9.83 -29.69 -3.49
CA GLU A 78 -10.33 -29.92 -4.87
C GLU A 78 -11.14 -31.22 -4.99
N GLU A 79 -10.72 -32.27 -4.27
CA GLU A 79 -11.43 -33.54 -4.26
C GLU A 79 -12.71 -33.45 -3.42
N ALA A 80 -12.64 -32.80 -2.26
CA ALA A 80 -13.81 -32.51 -1.44
C ALA A 80 -14.86 -31.69 -2.21
N GLU A 81 -14.44 -30.64 -2.93
CA GLU A 81 -15.30 -29.84 -3.79
C GLU A 81 -16.03 -30.71 -4.82
N THR A 82 -15.30 -31.59 -5.50
CA THR A 82 -15.87 -32.47 -6.52
C THR A 82 -16.92 -33.42 -5.93
N LEU A 83 -16.61 -34.02 -4.78
CA LEU A 83 -17.51 -34.95 -4.09
C LEU A 83 -18.79 -34.24 -3.58
N TYR A 84 -18.65 -33.07 -2.95
CA TYR A 84 -19.81 -32.28 -2.50
C TYR A 84 -20.67 -31.78 -3.66
N LYS A 85 -20.05 -31.33 -4.77
CA LYS A 85 -20.79 -30.98 -6.00
C LYS A 85 -21.58 -32.15 -6.56
N ASN A 86 -21.00 -33.36 -6.55
CA ASN A 86 -21.69 -34.56 -7.00
C ASN A 86 -22.87 -34.91 -6.08
N LEU A 87 -22.71 -34.80 -4.76
CA LEU A 87 -23.80 -34.99 -3.80
C LEU A 87 -24.96 -34.01 -3.99
N LEU A 88 -24.67 -32.75 -4.31
CA LEU A 88 -25.69 -31.74 -4.58
C LEU A 88 -26.44 -31.98 -5.90
N LYS A 89 -25.90 -32.75 -6.84
CA LYS A 89 -26.67 -33.16 -8.04
C LYS A 89 -27.84 -34.08 -7.66
N GLU A 90 -27.63 -34.98 -6.70
CA GLU A 90 -28.65 -35.90 -6.20
C GLU A 90 -29.55 -35.21 -5.15
N THR A 91 -29.01 -34.26 -4.37
CA THR A 91 -29.73 -33.57 -3.29
C THR A 91 -29.57 -32.04 -3.32
N PRO A 92 -30.19 -31.34 -4.31
CA PRO A 92 -29.91 -29.91 -4.57
C PRO A 92 -30.21 -28.96 -3.41
N ASN A 93 -31.15 -29.32 -2.53
CA ASN A 93 -31.60 -28.48 -1.41
C ASN A 93 -31.00 -28.90 -0.06
N ASN A 94 -29.95 -29.72 -0.05
CA ASN A 94 -29.34 -30.18 1.20
C ASN A 94 -28.42 -29.10 1.81
N SER A 95 -28.95 -28.34 2.78
CA SER A 95 -28.25 -27.26 3.48
C SER A 95 -26.94 -27.69 4.13
N ARG A 96 -26.85 -28.94 4.63
CA ARG A 96 -25.61 -29.47 5.22
C ARG A 96 -24.52 -29.59 4.17
N ILE A 97 -24.84 -30.13 3.00
CA ILE A 97 -23.86 -30.33 1.92
C ILE A 97 -23.46 -28.97 1.30
N LYS A 98 -24.41 -28.04 1.14
CA LYS A 98 -24.11 -26.66 0.74
C LYS A 98 -23.15 -25.98 1.71
N LEU A 99 -23.37 -26.16 3.02
CA LEU A 99 -22.50 -25.58 4.06
C LEU A 99 -21.07 -26.14 4.01
N GLU A 100 -20.92 -27.45 3.80
CA GLU A 100 -19.61 -28.08 3.65
C GLU A 100 -18.88 -27.64 2.38
N LEU A 101 -19.62 -27.48 1.26
CA LEU A 101 -19.06 -26.94 0.03
C LEU A 101 -18.65 -25.47 0.19
N ALA A 102 -19.45 -24.66 0.91
CA ALA A 102 -19.10 -23.27 1.24
C ALA A 102 -17.81 -23.19 2.06
N GLN A 103 -17.64 -24.07 3.06
CA GLN A 103 -16.40 -24.19 3.83
C GLN A 103 -15.21 -24.60 2.94
N THR A 104 -15.44 -25.53 2.01
CA THR A 104 -14.40 -25.97 1.06
C THR A 104 -13.94 -24.84 0.15
N TYR A 105 -14.89 -24.09 -0.42
CA TYR A 105 -14.59 -22.89 -1.21
C TYR A 105 -13.85 -21.83 -0.39
N PHE A 106 -14.22 -21.63 0.87
CA PHE A 106 -13.53 -20.72 1.77
C PHE A 106 -12.06 -21.11 1.97
N GLN A 107 -11.75 -22.40 2.16
CA GLN A 107 -10.36 -22.88 2.27
C GLN A 107 -9.58 -22.73 0.95
N GLN A 108 -10.25 -22.90 -0.18
CA GLN A 108 -9.68 -22.67 -1.51
C GLN A 108 -9.51 -21.18 -1.86
N LYS A 109 -9.88 -20.25 -0.97
CA LYS A 109 -9.94 -18.80 -1.20
C LYS A 109 -10.92 -18.38 -2.32
N LYS A 110 -11.86 -19.25 -2.68
CA LYS A 110 -12.99 -18.97 -3.58
C LYS A 110 -14.11 -18.27 -2.81
N TYR A 111 -13.82 -17.06 -2.34
CA TYR A 111 -14.67 -16.35 -1.39
C TYR A 111 -16.03 -15.97 -2.00
N GLU A 112 -16.05 -15.57 -3.27
CA GLU A 112 -17.27 -15.16 -3.97
C GLU A 112 -18.26 -16.35 -4.05
N GLU A 113 -17.79 -17.54 -4.39
CA GLU A 113 -18.58 -18.77 -4.44
C GLU A 113 -18.99 -19.28 -3.04
N ALA A 114 -18.10 -19.15 -2.04
CA ALA A 114 -18.42 -19.48 -0.66
C ALA A 114 -19.54 -18.57 -0.11
N GLU A 115 -19.51 -17.26 -0.41
CA GLU A 115 -20.53 -16.31 0.04
C GLU A 115 -21.93 -16.65 -0.49
N VAL A 116 -22.03 -17.05 -1.76
CA VAL A 116 -23.30 -17.47 -2.37
C VAL A 116 -23.89 -18.65 -1.60
N LEU A 117 -23.11 -19.72 -1.38
CA LEU A 117 -23.61 -20.90 -0.68
C LEU A 117 -23.94 -20.65 0.80
N TYR A 118 -23.13 -19.85 1.50
CA TYR A 118 -23.45 -19.47 2.88
C TYR A 118 -24.77 -18.70 2.97
N LYS A 119 -25.07 -17.80 2.02
CA LYS A 119 -26.34 -17.09 1.96
C LYS A 119 -27.51 -18.03 1.67
N GLU A 120 -27.36 -18.96 0.73
CA GLU A 120 -28.39 -19.97 0.45
C GLU A 120 -28.70 -20.84 1.69
N VAL A 121 -27.68 -21.26 2.45
CA VAL A 121 -27.88 -22.04 3.68
C VAL A 121 -28.64 -21.26 4.76
N LEU A 122 -28.46 -19.93 4.81
CA LEU A 122 -29.19 -19.08 5.76
C LEU A 122 -30.68 -18.93 5.45
N GLU A 123 -31.12 -19.29 4.24
CA GLU A 123 -32.54 -19.29 3.86
C GLU A 123 -33.30 -20.49 4.46
N ASP A 124 -32.58 -21.53 4.91
CA ASP A 124 -33.16 -22.69 5.58
C ASP A 124 -33.67 -22.33 6.99
N LYS A 125 -35.00 -22.25 7.13
CA LYS A 125 -35.67 -21.92 8.40
C LYS A 125 -35.49 -22.98 9.49
N THR A 126 -35.06 -24.19 9.14
CA THR A 126 -34.83 -25.28 10.09
C THR A 126 -33.41 -25.29 10.68
N LEU A 127 -32.55 -24.37 10.21
CA LEU A 127 -31.16 -24.29 10.62
C LEU A 127 -31.02 -23.96 12.11
N PRO A 128 -30.24 -24.74 12.90
CA PRO A 128 -30.00 -24.44 14.30
C PRO A 128 -29.35 -23.06 14.50
N MET A 129 -29.78 -22.33 15.52
CA MET A 129 -29.32 -20.95 15.78
C MET A 129 -27.80 -20.82 15.89
N TYR A 130 -27.11 -21.81 16.47
CA TYR A 130 -25.65 -21.79 16.59
C TYR A 130 -24.95 -21.90 15.23
N VAL A 131 -25.51 -22.68 14.29
CA VAL A 131 -24.98 -22.80 12.92
C VAL A 131 -25.19 -21.49 12.18
N LYS A 132 -26.38 -20.91 12.29
CA LYS A 132 -26.70 -19.58 11.73
C LYS A 132 -25.68 -18.53 12.16
N LYS A 133 -25.42 -18.42 13.47
CA LYS A 133 -24.44 -17.47 14.02
C LYS A 133 -23.02 -17.71 13.49
N ASN A 134 -22.61 -18.97 13.36
CA ASN A 134 -21.30 -19.31 12.81
C ASN A 134 -21.18 -18.92 11.32
N ILE A 135 -22.24 -19.12 10.54
CA ILE A 135 -22.28 -18.70 9.12
C ILE A 135 -22.21 -17.17 9.03
N GLU A 136 -22.98 -16.44 9.83
CA GLU A 136 -22.96 -14.97 9.86
C GLU A 136 -21.56 -14.41 10.20
N LEU A 137 -20.88 -14.98 11.21
CA LEU A 137 -19.50 -14.63 11.55
C LEU A 137 -18.51 -14.96 10.42
N THR A 138 -18.71 -16.10 9.74
CA THR A 138 -17.89 -16.50 8.60
C THR A 138 -18.10 -15.57 7.41
N LEU A 139 -19.34 -15.17 7.13
CA LEU A 139 -19.68 -14.21 6.08
C LEU A 139 -19.06 -12.83 6.33
N ASP A 140 -19.06 -12.33 7.58
CA ASP A 140 -18.37 -11.07 7.92
C ASP A 140 -16.86 -11.17 7.66
N SER A 141 -16.26 -12.29 8.06
CA SER A 141 -14.84 -12.58 7.81
C SER A 141 -14.52 -12.69 6.32
N LEU A 142 -15.41 -13.32 5.55
CA LEU A 142 -15.29 -13.50 4.11
C LEU A 142 -15.38 -12.15 3.40
N LYS A 143 -16.36 -11.30 3.72
CA LYS A 143 -16.49 -9.96 3.12
C LYS A 143 -15.22 -9.13 3.31
N LYS A 144 -14.62 -9.18 4.49
CA LYS A 144 -13.34 -8.50 4.78
C LYS A 144 -12.18 -9.07 3.97
N ARG A 145 -12.12 -10.39 3.76
CA ARG A 145 -11.07 -11.06 2.97
C ARG A 145 -11.25 -10.93 1.46
N ALA A 146 -12.49 -10.87 0.99
CA ALA A 146 -12.88 -10.68 -0.40
C ALA A 146 -12.83 -9.21 -0.83
N GLN A 147 -12.77 -8.26 0.11
CA GLN A 147 -12.64 -6.85 -0.19
C GLN A 147 -11.35 -6.60 -0.98
N LYS A 148 -11.51 -6.25 -2.26
CA LYS A 148 -10.41 -5.91 -3.17
C LYS A 148 -10.17 -4.40 -3.27
N ASN A 149 -11.18 -3.59 -3.00
CA ASN A 149 -11.12 -2.14 -3.14
C ASN A 149 -11.08 -1.48 -1.76
N PHE A 150 -10.07 -0.64 -1.54
CA PHE A 150 -9.89 0.16 -0.34
C PHE A 150 -9.77 1.62 -0.75
N ILE A 151 -10.77 2.43 -0.43
CA ILE A 151 -10.80 3.85 -0.74
C ILE A 151 -10.64 4.62 0.57
N LYS A 152 -9.80 5.66 0.55
CA LYS A 152 -9.67 6.64 1.62
C LYS A 152 -9.76 8.02 1.02
N THR A 153 -10.74 8.79 1.49
CA THR A 153 -10.94 10.17 1.07
C THR A 153 -10.61 11.11 2.22
N THR A 154 -9.94 12.22 1.92
CA THR A 154 -9.73 13.32 2.87
C THR A 154 -10.08 14.64 2.17
N LEU A 155 -10.99 15.38 2.77
CA LEU A 155 -11.30 16.77 2.46
C LEU A 155 -10.68 17.65 3.53
N SER A 156 -10.11 18.79 3.15
CA SER A 156 -9.62 19.77 4.10
C SER A 156 -9.85 21.19 3.60
N VAL A 157 -10.26 22.05 4.52
CA VAL A 157 -10.36 23.49 4.32
C VAL A 157 -9.53 24.14 5.42
N GLY A 158 -8.68 25.09 5.05
CA GLY A 158 -7.80 25.78 5.96
C GLY A 158 -7.77 27.27 5.75
N TYR A 159 -7.30 27.95 6.78
CA TYR A 159 -6.98 29.37 6.75
C TYR A 159 -5.66 29.61 7.47
N GLY A 160 -4.87 30.54 6.97
CA GLY A 160 -3.53 30.78 7.47
C GLY A 160 -3.00 32.17 7.21
N TYR A 161 -1.75 32.34 7.59
CA TYR A 161 -0.97 33.56 7.43
C TYR A 161 0.44 33.19 6.98
N ASP A 162 0.95 33.86 5.94
CA ASP A 162 2.34 33.80 5.51
C ASP A 162 2.97 35.19 5.69
N SER A 163 4.08 35.24 6.43
CA SER A 163 4.76 36.50 6.71
C SER A 163 5.56 37.07 5.52
N ASN A 164 5.80 36.27 4.49
CA ASN A 164 6.60 36.66 3.32
C ASN A 164 6.22 35.79 2.11
N VAL A 165 5.13 36.17 1.45
CA VAL A 165 4.52 35.43 0.34
C VAL A 165 5.50 35.24 -0.82
N ASN A 166 6.16 36.33 -1.24
CA ASN A 166 7.08 36.36 -2.37
C ASN A 166 8.47 35.78 -2.07
N ASN A 167 8.74 35.40 -0.80
CA ASN A 167 10.08 35.06 -0.33
C ASN A 167 11.10 36.18 -0.58
N ASN A 168 10.66 37.43 -0.45
CA ASN A 168 11.48 38.62 -0.63
C ASN A 168 12.63 38.67 0.38
N SER A 169 13.70 39.36 -0.01
CA SER A 169 14.92 39.40 0.78
C SER A 169 14.72 40.08 2.13
N ARG A 170 15.65 39.81 3.05
CA ARG A 170 15.81 40.59 4.29
C ARG A 170 16.77 41.78 4.14
N ASP A 171 17.42 41.91 2.99
CA ASP A 171 18.26 43.06 2.67
C ASP A 171 17.47 44.07 1.83
N ASP A 172 17.79 45.34 2.03
CA ASP A 172 17.13 46.45 1.34
C ASP A 172 17.70 46.68 -0.08
N TYR A 173 18.95 46.27 -0.34
CA TYR A 173 19.65 46.57 -1.59
C TYR A 173 20.49 45.40 -2.12
N VAL A 174 20.59 45.32 -3.45
CA VAL A 174 21.63 44.58 -4.17
C VAL A 174 22.47 45.56 -4.99
N PHE A 175 23.76 45.31 -5.13
CA PHE A 175 24.66 46.23 -5.82
C PHE A 175 25.02 45.71 -7.21
N LEU A 176 24.78 46.54 -8.23
CA LEU A 176 25.35 46.36 -9.57
C LEU A 176 26.62 47.22 -9.67
N GLY A 177 27.78 46.62 -9.36
CA GLY A 177 29.00 47.39 -9.13
C GLY A 177 28.86 48.28 -7.89
N ASN A 178 28.82 49.60 -8.07
CA ASN A 178 28.61 50.57 -6.99
C ASN A 178 27.19 51.16 -6.96
N LEU A 179 26.31 50.74 -7.88
CA LEU A 179 24.93 51.23 -7.94
C LEU A 179 24.04 50.39 -7.02
N PRO A 180 23.47 50.97 -5.95
CA PRO A 180 22.45 50.29 -5.13
C PRO A 180 21.15 50.17 -5.93
N LEU A 181 20.61 48.95 -6.00
CA LEU A 181 19.30 48.64 -6.53
C LEU A 181 18.42 48.17 -5.37
N GLU A 182 17.28 48.83 -5.17
CA GLU A 182 16.32 48.47 -4.14
C GLU A 182 15.75 47.07 -4.38
N ILE A 183 15.62 46.30 -3.30
CA ILE A 183 14.92 45.02 -3.27
C ILE A 183 13.53 45.26 -2.67
N GLU A 184 12.50 44.64 -3.23
CA GLU A 184 11.16 44.76 -2.67
C GLU A 184 11.07 44.24 -1.23
N ASP A 185 10.36 45.00 -0.39
CA ASP A 185 10.07 44.62 0.99
C ASP A 185 9.24 43.32 1.08
N LYS A 186 9.33 42.66 2.24
CA LYS A 186 8.51 41.49 2.56
C LYS A 186 7.03 41.86 2.60
N LYS A 187 6.21 41.08 1.90
CA LYS A 187 4.74 41.20 1.91
C LYS A 187 4.15 40.00 2.64
N SER A 188 3.38 40.28 3.68
CA SER A 188 2.61 39.26 4.38
C SER A 188 1.17 39.23 3.87
N ASP A 189 0.55 38.06 3.96
CA ASP A 189 -0.84 37.91 3.58
C ASP A 189 -1.49 36.72 4.29
N GLN A 190 -2.81 36.72 4.24
CA GLN A 190 -3.64 35.61 4.68
C GLN A 190 -3.94 34.71 3.49
N VAL A 191 -4.09 33.42 3.77
CA VAL A 191 -4.26 32.39 2.74
C VAL A 191 -5.39 31.44 3.12
N ALA A 192 -6.30 31.19 2.19
CA ALA A 192 -7.26 30.10 2.26
C ALA A 192 -6.68 28.87 1.54
N GLU A 193 -6.93 27.68 2.07
CA GLU A 193 -6.44 26.43 1.48
C GLU A 193 -7.56 25.40 1.35
N TYR A 194 -7.56 24.69 0.23
CA TYR A 194 -8.50 23.60 -0.05
C TYR A 194 -7.73 22.37 -0.48
N LEU A 195 -8.08 21.21 0.08
CA LEU A 195 -7.46 19.94 -0.26
C LEU A 195 -8.51 18.85 -0.42
N LEU A 196 -8.45 18.13 -1.53
CA LEU A 196 -9.13 16.86 -1.75
C LEU A 196 -8.06 15.81 -2.03
N SER A 197 -8.01 14.74 -1.23
CA SER A 197 -7.16 13.57 -1.46
C SER A 197 -8.03 12.32 -1.54
N LEU A 198 -7.96 11.63 -2.67
CA LEU A 198 -8.58 10.33 -2.88
C LEU A 198 -7.45 9.32 -3.08
N ASN A 199 -7.40 8.29 -2.23
CA ASN A 199 -6.46 7.19 -2.37
C ASN A 199 -7.27 5.91 -2.55
N HIS A 200 -6.95 5.14 -3.59
CA HIS A 200 -7.62 3.88 -3.89
C HIS A 200 -6.59 2.77 -4.07
N THR A 201 -6.61 1.78 -3.20
CA THR A 201 -5.82 0.56 -3.33
C THR A 201 -6.73 -0.57 -3.83
N TYR A 202 -6.38 -1.13 -4.99
CA TYR A 202 -6.97 -2.33 -5.54
C TYR A 202 -6.05 -3.53 -5.33
N LYS A 203 -6.54 -4.55 -4.63
CA LYS A 203 -5.83 -5.80 -4.38
C LYS A 203 -5.98 -6.76 -5.57
N LEU A 204 -4.97 -6.79 -6.44
CA LEU A 204 -4.91 -7.74 -7.56
C LEU A 204 -4.71 -9.18 -7.07
N LYS A 205 -3.82 -9.35 -6.09
CA LYS A 205 -3.50 -10.62 -5.41
C LYS A 205 -3.19 -10.35 -3.95
N ASP A 206 -3.00 -11.41 -3.16
CA ASP A 206 -2.59 -11.30 -1.75
C ASP A 206 -1.29 -10.50 -1.55
N ASP A 207 -0.40 -10.54 -2.53
CA ASP A 207 0.94 -9.95 -2.53
C ASP A 207 1.12 -8.82 -3.56
N LEU A 208 0.07 -8.40 -4.25
CA LEU A 208 0.15 -7.41 -5.33
C LEU A 208 -1.05 -6.46 -5.30
N THR A 209 -0.77 -5.15 -5.26
CA THR A 209 -1.78 -4.10 -5.30
C THR A 209 -1.49 -3.08 -6.40
N ILE A 210 -2.56 -2.45 -6.90
CA ILE A 210 -2.48 -1.20 -7.64
C ILE A 210 -2.94 -0.09 -6.71
N ASP A 211 -2.10 0.91 -6.51
CA ASP A 211 -2.38 2.09 -5.71
C ASP A 211 -2.63 3.27 -6.66
N ASN A 212 -3.80 3.89 -6.57
CA ASN A 212 -4.17 5.08 -7.33
C ASN A 212 -4.36 6.25 -6.37
N LYS A 213 -3.96 7.44 -6.79
CA LYS A 213 -4.19 8.66 -6.04
C LYS A 213 -4.68 9.78 -6.93
N PHE A 214 -5.57 10.58 -6.39
CA PHE A 214 -5.95 11.88 -6.90
C PHE A 214 -5.79 12.89 -5.77
N ILE A 215 -5.04 13.97 -6.00
CA ILE A 215 -4.90 15.05 -5.03
C ILE A 215 -5.18 16.36 -5.77
N SER A 216 -6.14 17.13 -5.27
CA SER A 216 -6.37 18.52 -5.68
C SER A 216 -6.05 19.40 -4.49
N TYR A 217 -5.19 20.39 -4.68
CA TYR A 217 -4.81 21.36 -3.67
C TYR A 217 -4.84 22.76 -4.27
N THR A 218 -5.46 23.69 -3.56
CA THR A 218 -5.53 25.11 -3.96
C THR A 218 -5.17 25.95 -2.75
N GLN A 219 -4.35 26.98 -2.96
CA GLN A 219 -4.11 28.05 -2.01
C GLN A 219 -4.39 29.39 -2.69
N ASP A 220 -5.22 30.21 -2.03
CA ASP A 220 -5.65 31.51 -2.52
C ASP A 220 -5.30 32.57 -1.48
N TYR A 221 -4.53 33.57 -1.89
CA TYR A 221 -4.10 34.70 -1.07
C TYR A 221 -5.11 35.84 -1.17
N ASN A 222 -5.35 36.55 -0.06
CA ASN A 222 -6.35 37.61 -0.04
C ASN A 222 -5.95 38.84 -0.88
N HIS A 223 -4.65 39.14 -0.98
CA HIS A 223 -4.11 40.33 -1.64
C HIS A 223 -2.95 40.04 -2.60
N GLN A 224 -2.26 38.91 -2.47
CA GLN A 224 -1.14 38.50 -3.33
C GLN A 224 -1.58 37.41 -4.34
N SER A 225 -2.57 37.71 -5.19
CA SER A 225 -3.18 36.72 -6.10
C SER A 225 -2.22 36.18 -7.17
N ASP A 226 -1.13 36.88 -7.44
CA ASP A 226 -0.03 36.42 -8.30
C ASP A 226 0.67 35.17 -7.75
N ASN A 227 0.47 34.87 -6.47
CA ASN A 227 0.97 33.69 -5.78
C ASN A 227 -0.09 32.60 -5.56
N ASP A 228 -1.31 32.81 -6.06
CA ASP A 228 -2.37 31.80 -6.01
C ASP A 228 -1.92 30.56 -6.77
N LEU A 229 -2.03 29.40 -6.12
CA LEU A 229 -1.47 28.15 -6.63
C LEU A 229 -2.54 27.07 -6.56
N SER A 230 -2.80 26.46 -7.70
CA SER A 230 -3.59 25.25 -7.80
C SER A 230 -2.74 24.10 -8.32
N LEU A 231 -2.92 22.92 -7.73
CA LEU A 231 -2.15 21.71 -8.01
C LEU A 231 -3.12 20.53 -8.10
N VAL A 232 -3.03 19.79 -9.20
CA VAL A 232 -3.72 18.49 -9.36
C VAL A 232 -2.69 17.40 -9.61
N ILE A 233 -2.75 16.33 -8.82
CA ILE A 233 -1.90 15.14 -8.96
C ILE A 233 -2.77 13.95 -9.30
N PHE A 234 -2.49 13.30 -10.41
CA PHE A 234 -2.98 11.95 -10.71
C PHE A 234 -1.82 10.99 -10.57
N GLY A 235 -1.98 9.90 -9.83
CA GLY A 235 -0.94 8.89 -9.67
C GLY A 235 -1.49 7.48 -9.72
N THR A 236 -0.70 6.56 -10.28
CA THR A 236 -0.97 5.12 -10.24
C THR A 236 0.35 4.37 -10.04
N GLY A 237 0.31 3.25 -9.32
CA GLY A 237 1.50 2.46 -9.08
C GLY A 237 1.20 1.03 -8.70
N LEU A 238 2.15 0.14 -9.00
CA LEU A 238 2.11 -1.26 -8.59
C LEU A 238 2.95 -1.43 -7.34
N SER A 239 2.43 -2.18 -6.36
CA SER A 239 3.11 -2.53 -5.12
C SER A 239 3.12 -4.04 -4.95
N TYR A 240 4.31 -4.63 -4.89
CA TYR A 240 4.53 -6.04 -4.61
C TYR A 240 5.03 -6.25 -3.19
N TYR A 241 4.50 -7.26 -2.51
CA TYR A 241 4.75 -7.57 -1.11
C TYR A 241 5.35 -8.97 -0.99
N LYS A 242 6.46 -9.12 -0.28
CA LYS A 242 7.05 -10.41 0.03
C LYS A 242 7.67 -10.39 1.42
N ASP A 243 7.11 -11.22 2.31
CA ASP A 243 7.52 -11.28 3.72
C ASP A 243 7.51 -9.88 4.39
N LYS A 244 8.70 -9.35 4.68
CA LYS A 244 8.93 -8.04 5.31
C LYS A 244 9.26 -6.93 4.29
N LEU A 245 9.17 -7.23 3.01
CA LEU A 245 9.56 -6.35 1.90
C LEU A 245 8.33 -5.87 1.13
N LYS A 246 8.32 -4.57 0.81
CA LYS A 246 7.42 -3.95 -0.16
C LYS A 246 8.27 -3.26 -1.22
N ILE A 247 8.04 -3.58 -2.49
CA ILE A 247 8.63 -2.89 -3.65
C ILE A 247 7.49 -2.25 -4.41
N SER A 248 7.62 -0.97 -4.76
CA SER A 248 6.62 -0.29 -5.58
C SER A 248 7.25 0.51 -6.70
N LEU A 249 6.53 0.60 -7.81
CA LEU A 249 6.83 1.48 -8.94
C LEU A 249 5.57 2.30 -9.24
N ALA A 250 5.69 3.61 -9.13
CA ALA A 250 4.58 4.55 -9.30
C ALA A 250 4.91 5.62 -10.35
N PHE A 251 3.88 6.04 -11.07
CA PHE A 251 3.91 7.14 -12.02
C PHE A 251 2.87 8.19 -11.63
N ASP A 252 3.29 9.44 -11.50
CA ASP A 252 2.42 10.57 -11.21
C ASP A 252 2.51 11.64 -12.31
N VAL A 253 1.39 12.32 -12.56
CA VAL A 253 1.30 13.55 -13.34
C VAL A 253 0.84 14.66 -12.41
N ASN A 254 1.66 15.69 -12.24
CA ASN A 254 1.32 16.88 -11.46
C ASN A 254 1.08 18.04 -12.41
N LEU A 255 -0.11 18.61 -12.38
CA LEU A 255 -0.49 19.79 -13.15
C LEU A 255 -0.55 20.98 -12.19
N VAL A 256 0.23 22.02 -12.48
CA VAL A 256 0.38 23.20 -11.62
C VAL A 256 -0.11 24.43 -12.36
N TRP A 257 -0.97 25.21 -11.70
CA TRP A 257 -1.39 26.53 -12.11
C TRP A 257 -0.90 27.55 -11.09
N LEU A 258 -0.39 28.67 -11.58
CA LEU A 258 0.06 29.81 -10.80
C LEU A 258 -0.60 31.05 -11.41
N ASP A 259 -1.21 31.91 -10.58
CA ASP A 259 -1.96 33.10 -11.06
C ASP A 259 -3.00 32.70 -12.12
N ASP A 260 -3.81 31.67 -11.82
CA ASP A 260 -4.82 31.05 -12.69
C ASP A 260 -4.35 30.56 -14.06
N LYS A 261 -3.03 30.57 -14.32
CA LYS A 261 -2.43 30.15 -15.59
C LYS A 261 -1.70 28.84 -15.43
N THR A 262 -1.79 27.98 -16.44
CA THR A 262 -0.99 26.75 -16.46
C THR A 262 0.49 27.11 -16.40
N TYR A 263 1.19 26.60 -15.39
CA TYR A 263 2.56 26.98 -15.06
C TYR A 263 3.53 25.84 -15.36
N LEU A 264 3.28 24.65 -14.81
CA LEU A 264 4.21 23.54 -14.83
C LEU A 264 3.47 22.20 -14.86
N ASN A 265 3.88 21.32 -15.77
CA ASN A 265 3.53 19.91 -15.74
C ASN A 265 4.74 19.10 -15.28
N ASN A 266 4.54 18.21 -14.30
CA ASN A 266 5.56 17.27 -13.86
C ASN A 266 5.14 15.84 -14.19
N TYR A 267 6.05 15.08 -14.78
CA TYR A 267 5.91 13.63 -14.95
C TYR A 267 6.88 12.93 -14.00
N VAL A 268 6.36 12.24 -13.01
CA VAL A 268 7.13 11.70 -11.89
C VAL A 268 7.14 10.18 -11.97
N LEU A 269 8.33 9.58 -12.03
CA LEU A 269 8.52 8.14 -11.84
C LEU A 269 9.18 7.92 -10.47
N THR A 270 8.55 7.11 -9.63
CA THR A 270 9.08 6.77 -8.30
C THR A 270 9.21 5.27 -8.15
N SER A 271 10.42 4.78 -7.92
CA SER A 271 10.68 3.43 -7.44
C SER A 271 10.95 3.47 -5.94
N SER A 272 10.22 2.67 -5.16
CA SER A 272 10.35 2.63 -3.71
C SER A 272 10.56 1.21 -3.19
N LEU A 273 11.47 1.07 -2.24
CA LEU A 273 11.73 -0.12 -1.45
C LEU A 273 11.41 0.19 0.01
N GLN A 274 10.62 -0.65 0.66
CA GLN A 274 10.36 -0.60 2.10
C GLN A 274 10.63 -1.97 2.70
N MET A 275 11.48 -2.02 3.73
CA MET A 275 11.86 -3.24 4.41
C MET A 275 11.64 -3.09 5.91
N GLN A 276 10.80 -3.95 6.49
CA GLN A 276 10.64 -4.08 7.93
C GLN A 276 11.85 -4.83 8.50
N LEU A 277 12.74 -4.15 9.22
CA LEU A 277 13.96 -4.74 9.77
C LEU A 277 13.63 -5.60 11.02
N ASN A 278 12.80 -5.05 11.92
CA ASN A 278 12.23 -5.72 13.09
C ASN A 278 10.83 -5.14 13.37
N SER A 279 10.15 -5.46 14.49
CA SER A 279 8.78 -4.97 14.75
C SER A 279 8.65 -3.44 14.74
N ASP A 280 9.73 -2.74 15.09
CA ASP A 280 9.70 -1.33 15.44
C ASP A 280 10.51 -0.47 14.45
N LEU A 281 11.22 -1.10 13.51
CA LEU A 281 12.16 -0.42 12.62
C LEU A 281 11.90 -0.76 11.16
N ILE A 282 11.72 0.29 10.36
CA ILE A 282 11.47 0.21 8.92
C ILE A 282 12.53 1.02 8.20
N TYR A 283 13.20 0.40 7.24
CA TYR A 283 14.03 1.08 6.27
C TYR A 283 13.24 1.36 4.99
N LYS A 284 13.37 2.56 4.43
CA LYS A 284 12.76 2.97 3.17
C LYS A 284 13.82 3.57 2.25
N SER A 285 13.74 3.25 0.97
CA SER A 285 14.60 3.81 -0.07
C SER A 285 13.75 4.20 -1.27
N ASN A 286 13.89 5.42 -1.76
CA ASN A 286 13.12 5.97 -2.87
C ASN A 286 14.06 6.55 -3.92
N LEU A 287 13.86 6.16 -5.17
CA LEU A 287 14.45 6.78 -6.35
C LEU A 287 13.33 7.51 -7.09
N LYS A 288 13.48 8.82 -7.27
CA LYS A 288 12.50 9.68 -7.93
C LYS A 288 13.14 10.36 -9.13
N VAL A 289 12.47 10.29 -10.27
CA VAL A 289 12.80 11.04 -11.48
C VAL A 289 11.61 11.91 -11.81
N ILE A 290 11.84 13.20 -12.03
CA ILE A 290 10.79 14.15 -12.43
C ILE A 290 11.23 14.81 -13.73
N LYS A 291 10.38 14.72 -14.75
CA LYS A 291 10.47 15.59 -15.92
C LYS A 291 9.61 16.82 -15.68
N LYS A 292 10.24 18.01 -15.68
CA LYS A 292 9.59 19.30 -15.50
C LYS A 292 9.40 19.97 -16.86
N ASP A 293 8.16 20.34 -17.15
CA ASP A 293 7.74 20.91 -18.44
C ASP A 293 6.93 22.20 -18.16
N PHE A 294 7.61 23.34 -18.24
CA PHE A 294 7.04 24.66 -17.99
C PHE A 294 6.22 25.12 -19.19
N LYS A 295 5.01 25.61 -18.93
CA LYS A 295 4.01 25.90 -19.98
C LYS A 295 3.95 27.34 -20.44
N GLN A 296 4.61 28.23 -19.71
CA GLN A 296 4.66 29.65 -20.05
C GLN A 296 6.01 29.95 -20.73
N SER A 297 5.96 30.71 -21.82
CA SER A 297 7.14 31.06 -22.64
C SER A 297 8.29 31.63 -21.82
N ASP A 298 7.95 32.45 -20.82
CA ASP A 298 8.91 33.15 -19.97
C ASP A 298 9.65 32.20 -19.01
N TYR A 299 9.14 30.97 -18.83
CA TYR A 299 9.71 29.96 -17.94
C TYR A 299 10.18 28.69 -18.66
N GLU A 300 9.96 28.53 -19.98
CA GLU A 300 10.40 27.35 -20.75
C GLU A 300 11.91 27.05 -20.61
N PHE A 301 12.74 28.07 -20.36
CA PHE A 301 14.17 27.88 -20.12
C PHE A 301 14.47 27.03 -18.88
N ARG A 302 13.49 26.84 -17.99
CA ARG A 302 13.56 26.06 -16.75
C ARG A 302 13.18 24.60 -16.92
N ASP A 303 12.77 24.17 -18.13
CA ASP A 303 12.54 22.75 -18.43
C ASP A 303 13.74 21.92 -18.00
N SER A 304 13.49 20.87 -17.23
CA SER A 304 14.57 20.14 -16.56
C SER A 304 14.18 18.71 -16.21
N THR A 305 15.21 17.91 -15.94
CA THR A 305 15.06 16.56 -15.40
C THR A 305 15.73 16.48 -14.02
N TYR A 306 14.89 16.26 -13.01
CA TYR A 306 15.26 16.18 -11.60
C TYR A 306 15.38 14.73 -11.16
N TYR A 307 16.44 14.43 -10.42
CA TYR A 307 16.72 13.12 -9.85
C TYR A 307 16.92 13.25 -8.35
N GLU A 308 16.30 12.36 -7.57
CA GLU A 308 16.44 12.29 -6.13
C GLU A 308 16.57 10.84 -5.66
N PHE A 309 17.55 10.61 -4.80
CA PHE A 309 17.67 9.40 -4.02
C PHE A 309 17.46 9.74 -2.54
N LYS A 310 16.42 9.16 -1.94
CA LYS A 310 16.05 9.38 -0.53
C LYS A 310 16.09 8.07 0.23
N ASN A 311 16.79 8.05 1.35
CA ASN A 311 16.78 6.95 2.30
C ASN A 311 16.18 7.43 3.62
N SER A 312 15.34 6.60 4.22
CA SER A 312 14.71 6.91 5.50
C SER A 312 14.77 5.71 6.43
N LEU A 313 15.04 5.99 7.70
CA LEU A 313 14.88 5.04 8.79
C LEU A 313 13.72 5.51 9.65
N VAL A 314 12.70 4.66 9.78
CA VAL A 314 11.49 4.92 10.57
C VAL A 314 11.53 4.01 11.79
N SER A 315 11.61 4.60 12.98
CA SER A 315 11.50 3.93 14.26
C SER A 315 10.11 4.19 14.86
N ILE A 316 9.43 3.13 15.29
CA ILE A 316 8.10 3.15 15.88
C ILE A 316 8.28 2.78 17.36
N SER A 317 7.90 3.69 18.25
CA SER A 317 8.03 3.49 19.69
C SER A 317 6.74 3.89 20.38
N GLU A 318 6.32 3.13 21.39
CA GLU A 318 5.19 3.51 22.24
C GLU A 318 5.49 4.80 23.01
N ASN A 319 6.73 4.98 23.48
CA ASN A 319 7.12 6.12 24.32
C ASN A 319 7.43 7.39 23.52
N PHE A 320 7.84 7.25 22.26
CA PHE A 320 8.32 8.38 21.44
C PHE A 320 7.58 8.55 20.11
N GLY A 321 6.53 7.78 19.89
CA GLY A 321 5.77 7.78 18.64
C GLY A 321 6.60 7.32 17.44
N ILE A 322 6.29 7.87 16.27
CA ILE A 322 6.97 7.53 15.02
C ILE A 322 8.07 8.55 14.75
N ASN A 323 9.30 8.08 14.65
CA ASN A 323 10.50 8.88 14.40
C ASN A 323 11.06 8.52 13.03
N THR A 324 11.21 9.49 12.14
CA THR A 324 11.75 9.28 10.80
C THR A 324 12.98 10.15 10.59
N LEU A 325 14.14 9.53 10.37
CA LEU A 325 15.34 10.20 9.89
C LEU A 325 15.48 9.94 8.39
N SER A 326 15.57 11.00 7.59
CA SER A 326 15.68 10.93 6.14
C SER A 326 16.92 11.67 5.64
N PHE A 327 17.65 11.04 4.74
CA PHE A 327 18.71 11.67 3.96
C PHE A 327 18.35 11.62 2.48
N SER A 328 18.42 12.77 1.82
CA SER A 328 18.14 12.89 0.38
C SER A 328 19.30 13.56 -0.32
N LEU A 329 19.62 13.08 -1.51
CA LEU A 329 20.61 13.68 -2.40
C LEU A 329 20.07 13.66 -3.81
N GLY A 330 20.44 14.66 -4.61
CA GLY A 330 19.92 14.73 -5.96
C GLY A 330 20.51 15.84 -6.79
N THR A 331 19.99 15.92 -8.00
CA THR A 331 20.45 16.86 -9.01
C THR A 331 19.29 17.27 -9.90
N ASP A 332 19.27 18.53 -10.30
CA ASP A 332 18.39 19.03 -11.35
C ASP A 332 19.26 19.48 -12.52
N ASN A 333 18.89 19.06 -13.74
CA ASN A 333 19.62 19.36 -14.96
C ASN A 333 18.63 19.93 -15.97
N LYS A 334 18.86 21.15 -16.43
CA LYS A 334 18.01 21.75 -17.46
C LYS A 334 18.14 20.98 -18.77
N ASP A 335 17.05 20.91 -19.53
CA ASP A 335 17.01 20.23 -20.81
C ASP A 335 17.61 21.07 -21.94
N ARG A 336 17.36 22.39 -21.86
CA ARG A 336 17.71 23.40 -22.86
C ARG A 336 18.04 24.71 -22.16
N SER A 337 18.64 25.65 -22.90
CA SER A 337 19.09 26.99 -22.46
C SER A 337 20.49 27.08 -21.83
N LYS A 338 20.94 28.32 -21.57
CA LYS A 338 22.17 28.66 -20.83
C LYS A 338 21.86 29.33 -19.47
N ALA A 339 20.63 29.25 -19.00
CA ALA A 339 20.23 29.87 -17.74
C ALA A 339 21.06 29.32 -16.58
N TRP A 340 21.48 30.22 -15.69
CA TRP A 340 22.39 29.88 -14.59
C TRP A 340 21.66 29.29 -13.37
N ASN A 341 20.36 29.56 -13.25
CA ASN A 341 19.51 29.33 -12.09
C ASN A 341 18.60 28.09 -12.22
N VAL A 342 19.02 27.07 -12.98
CA VAL A 342 18.23 25.83 -13.15
C VAL A 342 19.04 24.60 -12.73
N ASP A 343 20.31 24.48 -13.15
CA ASP A 343 21.09 23.31 -12.78
C ASP A 343 21.71 23.43 -11.39
N TYR A 344 21.35 22.52 -10.50
CA TYR A 344 21.94 22.45 -9.17
C TYR A 344 22.07 21.00 -8.68
N ASN A 345 22.95 20.81 -7.71
CA ASN A 345 22.99 19.60 -6.89
C ASN A 345 22.49 19.96 -5.50
N PHE A 346 21.81 19.04 -4.83
CA PHE A 346 21.34 19.27 -3.47
C PHE A 346 21.54 18.06 -2.57
N ALA A 347 21.54 18.33 -1.26
CA ALA A 347 21.44 17.35 -0.21
C ALA A 347 20.51 17.87 0.89
N SER A 348 19.79 16.96 1.52
CA SER A 348 18.88 17.25 2.64
C SER A 348 19.01 16.21 3.73
N LEU A 349 19.01 16.67 4.99
CA LEU A 349 18.85 15.85 6.17
C LEU A 349 17.60 16.32 6.90
N LYS A 350 16.62 15.42 7.05
CA LYS A 350 15.34 15.70 7.71
C LYS A 350 15.08 14.73 8.85
N TYR A 351 14.71 15.24 10.00
CA TYR A 351 14.16 14.46 11.11
C TYR A 351 12.70 14.85 11.33
N GLU A 352 11.83 13.86 11.49
CA GLU A 352 10.38 14.02 11.66
C GLU A 352 9.92 13.16 12.85
N ASN A 353 9.07 13.70 13.70
CA ASN A 353 8.45 13.00 14.81
C ASN A 353 6.93 13.17 14.78
N LEU A 354 6.21 12.06 14.94
CA LEU A 354 4.76 12.02 15.16
C LEU A 354 4.51 11.40 16.53
N TYR A 355 4.29 12.26 17.52
CA TYR A 355 4.08 11.88 18.91
C TYR A 355 2.59 11.81 19.25
N PRO A 356 2.06 10.63 19.65
CA PRO A 356 0.67 10.50 20.08
C PRO A 356 0.51 11.06 21.50
N LEU A 357 0.32 12.39 21.62
CA LEU A 357 0.17 13.08 22.90
C LEU A 357 -1.03 12.55 23.72
N THR A 358 -2.13 12.21 23.03
CA THR A 358 -3.28 11.49 23.62
C THR A 358 -3.87 10.55 22.56
N PRO A 359 -4.80 9.63 22.90
CA PRO A 359 -5.45 8.77 21.89
C PRO A 359 -6.18 9.53 20.78
N SER A 360 -6.47 10.83 20.97
CA SER A 360 -7.13 11.68 19.98
C SER A 360 -6.28 12.87 19.53
N THR A 361 -5.06 13.04 20.04
CA THR A 361 -4.19 14.18 19.71
C THR A 361 -2.82 13.70 19.29
N ILE A 362 -2.38 14.12 18.10
CA ILE A 362 -1.02 13.87 17.60
C ILE A 362 -0.29 15.21 17.54
N LEU A 363 0.93 15.23 18.06
CA LEU A 363 1.89 16.31 17.87
C LEU A 363 2.86 15.88 16.76
N SER A 364 3.02 16.71 15.73
CA SER A 364 4.00 16.52 14.66
C SER A 364 5.10 17.57 14.77
N SER A 365 6.36 17.17 14.69
CA SER A 365 7.48 18.10 14.57
C SER A 365 8.43 17.65 13.48
N SER A 366 9.06 18.59 12.77
CA SER A 366 10.16 18.28 11.86
C SER A 366 11.21 19.36 11.79
N ILE A 367 12.45 18.93 11.57
CA ILE A 367 13.60 19.80 11.28
C ILE A 367 14.24 19.31 9.99
N GLU A 368 14.49 20.22 9.05
CA GLU A 368 15.18 19.94 7.81
C GLU A 368 16.34 20.92 7.60
N PHE A 369 17.51 20.35 7.26
CA PHE A 369 18.65 21.10 6.74
C PHE A 369 18.80 20.74 5.27
N TYR A 370 18.54 21.70 4.39
CA TYR A 370 18.66 21.57 2.95
C TYR A 370 19.80 22.44 2.44
N LYS A 371 20.57 21.92 1.48
CA LYS A 371 21.64 22.66 0.82
C LYS A 371 21.62 22.42 -0.66
N ASP A 372 21.69 23.48 -1.45
CA ASP A 372 21.91 23.40 -2.89
C ASP A 372 23.18 24.13 -3.33
N ARG A 373 23.67 23.75 -4.51
CA ARG A 373 24.78 24.40 -5.19
C ARG A 373 24.51 24.41 -6.69
N TYR A 374 24.37 25.60 -7.25
CA TYR A 374 24.15 25.79 -8.68
C TYR A 374 25.43 25.51 -9.46
N LYS A 375 25.28 24.91 -10.64
CA LYS A 375 26.40 24.43 -11.45
C LYS A 375 26.99 25.53 -12.32
N ILE A 376 26.20 26.55 -12.65
CA ILE A 376 26.54 27.65 -13.55
C ILE A 376 26.70 28.94 -12.75
N LYS A 377 27.59 29.81 -13.23
CA LYS A 377 27.90 31.11 -12.64
C LYS A 377 26.88 32.15 -13.09
N GLU A 378 26.35 32.93 -12.16
CA GLU A 378 25.64 34.17 -12.42
C GLU A 378 26.70 35.25 -12.65
N ASN A 379 26.66 35.95 -13.79
CA ASN A 379 27.75 36.85 -14.23
C ASN A 379 27.39 38.34 -14.17
N PHE A 380 26.14 38.69 -13.91
CA PHE A 380 25.63 40.06 -14.00
C PHE A 380 25.69 40.79 -12.65
N LEU A 381 25.17 40.20 -11.57
CA LEU A 381 25.11 40.85 -10.25
C LEU A 381 26.22 40.36 -9.30
N TYR A 382 26.49 39.05 -9.29
CA TYR A 382 27.27 38.41 -8.23
C TYR A 382 28.60 37.84 -8.69
N ASP A 383 28.75 37.59 -9.99
CA ASP A 383 29.92 36.94 -10.58
C ASP A 383 30.35 35.69 -9.78
N ASN A 384 29.38 34.85 -9.39
CA ASN A 384 29.61 33.64 -8.61
C ASN A 384 28.56 32.56 -8.87
N LYS A 385 28.79 31.34 -8.37
CA LYS A 385 27.78 30.28 -8.37
C LYS A 385 26.91 30.41 -7.13
N LYS A 386 25.60 30.38 -7.32
CA LYS A 386 24.62 30.41 -6.23
C LYS A 386 24.72 29.17 -5.33
N LYS A 387 24.59 29.37 -4.03
CA LYS A 387 24.60 28.34 -2.98
C LYS A 387 23.62 28.75 -1.89
N ASP A 388 22.60 27.94 -1.68
CA ASP A 388 21.64 28.17 -0.61
C ASP A 388 21.80 27.11 0.50
N ASN A 389 21.64 27.55 1.75
CA ASN A 389 21.47 26.68 2.91
C ASN A 389 20.14 27.06 3.56
N ARG A 390 19.19 26.14 3.56
CA ARG A 390 17.86 26.35 4.10
C ARG A 390 17.67 25.52 5.35
N PHE A 391 17.25 26.17 6.42
CA PHE A 391 16.72 25.54 7.61
C PHE A 391 15.20 25.61 7.58
N THR A 392 14.53 24.51 7.89
CA THR A 392 13.08 24.47 8.03
C THR A 392 12.71 23.78 9.34
N PHE A 393 11.83 24.41 10.10
CA PHE A 393 11.24 23.85 11.31
C PHE A 393 9.72 23.82 11.15
N ASP A 394 9.11 22.67 11.40
CA ASP A 394 7.66 22.50 11.44
C ASP A 394 7.23 22.02 12.83
N LEU A 395 6.13 22.57 13.31
CA LEU A 395 5.41 22.11 14.48
C LEU A 395 3.93 22.06 14.15
N GLY A 396 3.24 21.00 14.52
CA GLY A 396 1.82 20.85 14.26
C GLY A 396 1.12 20.03 15.32
N VAL A 397 -0.17 20.31 15.52
CA VAL A 397 -1.06 19.52 16.37
C VAL A 397 -2.27 19.11 15.55
N LEU A 398 -2.67 17.85 15.64
CA LEU A 398 -3.87 17.32 15.02
C LEU A 398 -4.74 16.69 16.10
N LYS A 399 -5.94 17.24 16.30
CA LYS A 399 -6.94 16.75 17.25
C LYS A 399 -8.08 16.08 16.49
N SER A 400 -8.28 14.79 16.72
CA SER A 400 -9.47 14.07 16.28
C SER A 400 -10.66 14.47 17.16
N ILE A 401 -11.69 15.05 16.54
CA ILE A 401 -12.94 15.43 17.21
C ILE A 401 -13.88 14.23 17.25
N ASN A 402 -13.93 13.47 16.15
CA ASN A 402 -14.62 12.19 16.05
C ASN A 402 -13.90 11.29 15.03
N LYS A 403 -14.50 10.16 14.66
CA LYS A 403 -13.89 9.17 13.75
C LYS A 403 -13.58 9.71 12.34
N ASN A 404 -14.28 10.76 11.88
CA ASN A 404 -14.14 11.32 10.55
C ASN A 404 -13.59 12.76 10.55
N LEU A 405 -13.79 13.52 11.63
CA LEU A 405 -13.49 14.94 11.71
C LEU A 405 -12.29 15.22 12.62
N SER A 406 -11.32 15.98 12.12
CA SER A 406 -10.14 16.42 12.86
C SER A 406 -9.84 17.90 12.64
N LEU A 407 -9.34 18.57 13.67
CA LEU A 407 -8.85 19.95 13.60
C LEU A 407 -7.32 19.93 13.72
N GLY A 408 -6.64 20.60 12.79
CA GLY A 408 -5.19 20.74 12.81
C GLY A 408 -4.75 22.19 12.89
N ALA A 409 -3.63 22.44 13.56
CA ALA A 409 -2.91 23.71 13.49
C ALA A 409 -1.43 23.43 13.24
N THR A 410 -0.80 24.22 12.39
CA THR A 410 0.62 24.07 12.03
C THR A 410 1.33 25.42 12.03
N PHE A 411 2.59 25.39 12.43
CA PHE A 411 3.55 26.47 12.35
C PHE A 411 4.76 25.96 11.57
N ARG A 412 5.18 26.72 10.56
CA ARG A 412 6.42 26.48 9.81
C ARG A 412 7.28 27.72 9.89
N TYR A 413 8.57 27.53 10.15
CA TYR A 413 9.59 28.56 10.00
C TYR A 413 10.62 28.13 8.95
N ILE A 414 10.99 29.04 8.06
CA ILE A 414 12.01 28.84 7.03
C ILE A 414 13.03 29.97 7.16
N ASP A 415 14.32 29.62 7.19
CA ASP A 415 15.44 30.55 7.02
C ASP A 415 16.31 30.05 5.86
N ASN A 416 16.34 30.80 4.77
CA ASN A 416 17.17 30.54 3.61
C ASN A 416 18.37 31.50 3.60
N LYS A 417 19.57 30.96 3.77
CA LYS A 417 20.82 31.71 3.67
C LYS A 417 21.45 31.46 2.31
N SER A 418 21.54 32.51 1.50
CA SER A 418 22.17 32.48 0.19
C SER A 418 23.46 33.31 0.17
N ASN A 419 24.43 32.93 -0.66
CA ASN A 419 25.55 33.80 -1.00
C ASN A 419 25.19 34.88 -2.04
N GLN A 420 23.95 34.85 -2.56
CA GLN A 420 23.39 35.84 -3.45
C GLN A 420 22.20 36.48 -2.73
N ASN A 421 22.36 37.72 -2.29
CA ASN A 421 21.51 38.28 -1.25
C ASN A 421 20.03 38.48 -1.64
N ILE A 422 19.71 38.59 -2.93
CA ILE A 422 18.31 38.62 -3.39
C ILE A 422 17.55 37.30 -3.12
N TYR A 423 18.27 36.21 -2.83
CA TYR A 423 17.67 34.91 -2.54
C TYR A 423 17.70 34.53 -1.05
N GLN A 424 18.28 35.35 -0.17
CA GLN A 424 18.18 35.08 1.26
C GLN A 424 16.86 35.60 1.80
N TYR A 425 16.14 34.81 2.58
CA TYR A 425 14.89 35.23 3.18
C TYR A 425 14.61 34.42 4.43
N ASP A 426 13.72 34.93 5.25
CA ASP A 426 13.08 34.20 6.33
C ASP A 426 11.58 34.39 6.23
N LYS A 427 10.84 33.37 6.67
CA LYS A 427 9.39 33.44 6.79
C LYS A 427 8.83 32.48 7.80
N HIS A 428 7.67 32.82 8.34
CA HIS A 428 6.85 31.90 9.10
C HIS A 428 5.45 31.80 8.50
N ILE A 429 4.90 30.59 8.55
CA ILE A 429 3.57 30.27 8.05
C ILE A 429 2.79 29.61 9.19
N ILE A 430 1.60 30.12 9.47
CA ILE A 430 0.67 29.53 10.44
C ILE A 430 -0.57 29.12 9.69
N ARG A 431 -1.04 27.88 9.89
CA ARG A 431 -2.26 27.36 9.24
C ARG A 431 -3.12 26.62 10.24
N THR A 432 -4.43 26.79 10.12
CA THR A 432 -5.43 25.99 10.82
C THR A 432 -6.32 25.32 9.78
N ASN A 433 -6.56 24.02 9.90
CA ASN A 433 -7.27 23.23 8.90
C ASN A 433 -8.28 22.32 9.58
N LEU A 434 -9.47 22.22 8.98
CA LEU A 434 -10.47 21.23 9.33
C LEU A 434 -10.41 20.09 8.32
N TYR A 435 -10.22 18.86 8.79
CA TYR A 435 -10.11 17.66 7.98
C TYR A 435 -11.33 16.77 8.16
N TYR A 436 -11.94 16.32 7.06
CA TYR A 436 -12.97 15.29 7.04
C TYR A 436 -12.48 14.09 6.24
N SER A 437 -12.33 12.94 6.88
CA SER A 437 -11.83 11.70 6.26
C SER A 437 -12.80 10.53 6.39
N PHE A 438 -12.99 9.75 5.33
CA PHE A 438 -13.90 8.59 5.30
C PHE A 438 -13.43 7.48 4.35
#